data_AF-A0A3N5G635-F1
#
_entry.id   AF-A0A3N5G635-F1
#
_cell.length_a   1.000
_cell.length_b   1.000
_cell.length_c   1.000
_cell.angle_alpha   90.00
_cell.angle_beta   90.00
_cell.angle_gamma   90.00
#
_symmetry.space_group_name_H-M   'P 1'
#
loop_
_entity.id
_entity.type
_entity.pdbx_description
1 polymer ?
#
loop_
_entity_poly.entity_id
_entity_poly.type
_entity_poly.pdbx_seq_one_letter_code
_entity_poly.pdbx_strand_id
1 'polypeptide(L)'
;MKIEDLLAALPEQEVTIDVLREKYAKGDEATAHDIRLRVARALASVEPAGRQEHWQGEFVWAMENGFVPAGRINSAAGTDIRATLINCFVQPIGDAVWGHDEHGTPGIYAALQEAAE
;
A
#
# COMPACT_ATOMS: atom_id res chain seq x y z
N MET A 1 -6.33 34.76 0.56
CA MET A 1 -5.65 33.49 0.20
C MET A 1 -6.36 32.41 0.98
N LYS A 2 -7.02 31.45 0.31
CA LYS A 2 -7.71 30.38 1.03
C LYS A 2 -6.67 29.44 1.60
N ILE A 3 -6.97 28.74 2.70
CA ILE A 3 -6.05 27.76 3.30
C ILE A 3 -5.66 26.67 2.28
N GLU A 4 -6.58 26.34 1.37
CA GLU A 4 -6.34 25.42 0.25
C GLU A 4 -5.17 25.87 -0.66
N ASP A 5 -5.05 27.18 -0.92
CA ASP A 5 -3.96 27.75 -1.73
C ASP A 5 -2.62 27.74 -0.97
N LEU A 6 -2.65 27.74 0.37
CA LEU A 6 -1.47 27.81 1.23
C LEU A 6 -0.79 26.44 1.37
N LEU A 7 -1.57 25.36 1.46
CA LEU A 7 -1.06 23.98 1.55
C LEU A 7 -0.37 23.54 0.25
N ALA A 8 -0.88 23.96 -0.91
CA ALA A 8 -0.26 23.73 -2.21
C ALA A 8 1.06 24.51 -2.42
N ALA A 9 1.32 25.52 -1.58
CA ALA A 9 2.47 26.42 -1.70
C ALA A 9 3.62 26.09 -0.74
N LEU A 10 3.48 25.08 0.12
CA LEU A 10 4.57 24.67 1.02
C LEU A 10 5.59 23.81 0.26
N PRO A 11 6.89 24.11 0.38
CA PRO A 11 7.91 23.26 -0.22
C PRO A 11 7.91 21.88 0.45
N GLU A 12 8.29 20.85 -0.31
CA GLU A 12 8.49 19.51 0.24
C GLU A 12 9.52 19.54 1.36
N GLN A 13 9.25 18.80 2.43
CA GLN A 13 10.17 18.65 3.54
C GLN A 13 11.25 17.64 3.17
N GLU A 14 12.51 17.93 3.50
CA GLU A 14 13.67 17.06 3.20
C GLU A 14 13.44 15.61 3.66
N VAL A 15 12.93 15.42 4.88
CA VAL A 15 12.61 14.10 5.44
C VAL A 15 11.59 13.33 4.60
N THR A 16 10.64 14.02 3.96
CA THR A 16 9.64 13.38 3.10
C THR A 16 10.30 12.83 1.85
N ILE A 17 11.23 13.59 1.26
CA ILE A 17 11.97 13.18 0.06
C ILE A 17 12.85 11.97 0.38
N ASP A 18 13.55 12.01 1.52
CA ASP A 18 14.42 10.92 1.95
C ASP A 18 13.63 9.63 2.19
N VAL A 19 12.54 9.71 2.97
CA VAL A 19 11.67 8.55 3.22
C VAL A 19 11.03 8.04 1.93
N LEU A 20 10.63 8.94 1.02
CA LEU A 20 10.07 8.57 -0.28
C LEU A 20 11.04 7.74 -1.10
N ARG A 21 12.28 8.22 -1.22
CA ARG A 21 13.34 7.54 -1.98
C ARG A 21 13.78 6.25 -1.33
N GLU A 22 13.91 6.22 -0.01
CA GLU A 22 14.39 5.04 0.70
C GLU A 22 13.34 3.91 0.73
N LYS A 23 12.08 4.24 1.01
CA LYS A 23 11.05 3.22 1.30
C LYS A 23 10.18 2.87 0.09
N TYR A 24 9.91 3.83 -0.80
CA TYR A 24 8.83 3.70 -1.78
C TYR A 24 9.32 3.73 -3.23
N ALA A 25 10.31 4.55 -3.57
CA ALA A 25 10.88 4.59 -4.90
C ALA A 25 11.51 3.24 -5.30
N LYS A 26 11.41 2.89 -6.59
CA LYS A 26 11.95 1.67 -7.18
C LYS A 26 12.60 2.01 -8.53
N GLY A 27 13.73 1.38 -8.83
CA GLY A 27 14.47 1.65 -10.07
C GLY A 27 14.86 3.13 -10.17
N ASP A 28 14.42 3.78 -11.25
CA ASP A 28 14.73 5.17 -11.57
C ASP A 28 13.70 6.19 -11.03
N GLU A 29 12.73 5.74 -10.23
CA GLU A 29 11.74 6.63 -9.60
C GLU A 29 12.41 7.62 -8.65
N ALA A 30 12.08 8.91 -8.77
CA ALA A 30 12.69 9.96 -7.95
C ALA A 30 11.67 10.87 -7.24
N THR A 31 10.41 10.86 -7.71
CA THR A 31 9.35 11.75 -7.25
C THR A 31 8.11 10.98 -6.79
N ALA A 32 7.24 11.64 -6.02
CA ALA A 32 5.93 11.09 -5.67
C ALA A 32 5.08 10.79 -6.91
N HIS A 33 5.20 11.59 -7.95
CA HIS A 33 4.48 11.39 -9.21
C HIS A 33 4.88 10.08 -9.89
N ASP A 34 6.18 9.77 -9.97
CA ASP A 34 6.67 8.54 -10.59
C ASP A 34 6.08 7.29 -9.89
N ILE A 35 6.10 7.31 -8.56
CA ILE A 35 5.52 6.23 -7.73
C ILE A 35 4.01 6.11 -7.98
N ARG A 36 3.28 7.23 -8.01
CA ARG A 36 1.83 7.23 -8.27
C ARG A 36 1.50 6.68 -9.66
N LEU A 37 2.31 6.98 -10.68
CA LEU A 37 2.13 6.41 -12.02
C LEU A 37 2.28 4.89 -12.02
N ARG A 38 3.33 4.36 -11.37
CA ARG A 38 3.51 2.90 -11.21
C ARG A 38 2.32 2.28 -10.48
N VAL A 39 1.96 2.82 -9.32
CA VAL A 39 0.86 2.31 -8.49
C VAL A 39 -0.45 2.34 -9.26
N ALA A 40 -0.79 3.44 -9.92
CA ALA A 40 -2.00 3.57 -10.72
C ALA A 40 -2.06 2.56 -11.86
N ARG A 41 -0.95 2.37 -12.60
CA ARG A 41 -0.86 1.35 -13.66
C ARG A 41 -1.08 -0.05 -13.09
N ALA A 42 -0.46 -0.35 -11.94
CA ALA A 42 -0.60 -1.65 -11.29
C ALA A 42 -2.05 -1.91 -10.86
N LEU A 43 -2.70 -0.93 -10.22
CA LEU A 43 -4.11 -1.02 -9.82
C LEU A 43 -5.04 -1.13 -11.02
N ALA A 44 -4.77 -0.42 -12.12
CA ALA A 44 -5.57 -0.52 -13.34
C ALA A 44 -5.40 -1.84 -14.08
N SER A 45 -4.30 -2.58 -13.86
CA SER A 45 -4.02 -3.82 -14.59
C SER A 45 -5.02 -4.95 -14.33
N VAL A 46 -5.75 -4.90 -13.20
CA VAL A 46 -6.81 -5.88 -12.87
C VAL A 46 -8.15 -5.55 -13.52
N GLU A 47 -8.29 -4.35 -14.07
CA GLU A 47 -9.50 -3.90 -14.76
C GLU A 47 -9.58 -4.52 -16.17
N PRO A 48 -10.79 -4.60 -16.78
CA PRO A 48 -10.94 -5.05 -18.15
C PRO A 48 -10.07 -4.23 -19.11
N ALA A 49 -9.43 -4.88 -20.08
CA ALA A 49 -8.44 -4.27 -20.98
C ALA A 49 -8.89 -2.93 -21.60
N GLY A 50 -10.15 -2.82 -22.04
CA GLY A 50 -10.71 -1.60 -22.63
C GLY A 50 -10.96 -0.43 -21.65
N ARG A 51 -10.74 -0.64 -20.35
CA ARG A 51 -10.95 0.36 -19.29
C ARG A 51 -9.70 0.69 -18.49
N GLN A 52 -8.59 -0.03 -18.69
CA GLN A 52 -7.38 0.14 -17.89
C GLN A 52 -6.81 1.56 -18.01
N GLU A 53 -6.79 2.14 -19.21
CA GLU A 53 -6.30 3.50 -19.42
C GLU A 53 -7.16 4.54 -18.68
N HIS A 54 -8.48 4.39 -18.75
CA HIS A 54 -9.41 5.26 -18.02
C HIS A 54 -9.17 5.17 -16.51
N TRP A 55 -9.12 3.96 -15.95
CA TRP A 55 -8.93 3.77 -14.51
C TRP A 55 -7.54 4.18 -14.04
N GLN A 56 -6.49 3.97 -14.84
CA GLN A 56 -5.16 4.49 -14.53
C GLN A 56 -5.22 6.02 -14.36
N GLY A 57 -5.90 6.72 -15.27
CA GLY A 57 -6.12 8.17 -15.17
C GLY A 57 -6.85 8.58 -13.89
N GLU A 58 -7.96 7.91 -13.58
CA GLU A 58 -8.74 8.18 -12.36
C GLU A 58 -7.93 7.92 -11.07
N PHE A 59 -7.11 6.87 -11.03
CA PHE A 59 -6.26 6.57 -9.88
C PHE A 59 -5.14 7.58 -9.69
N VAL A 60 -4.49 8.02 -10.77
CA VAL A 60 -3.51 9.11 -10.70
C VAL A 60 -4.19 10.37 -10.19
N TRP A 61 -5.34 10.74 -10.76
CA TRP A 61 -6.09 11.91 -10.33
C TRP A 61 -6.42 11.85 -8.84
N ALA A 62 -6.95 10.73 -8.35
CA ALA A 62 -7.27 10.57 -6.93
C ALA A 62 -6.03 10.76 -6.04
N MET A 63 -4.89 10.16 -6.41
CA MET A 63 -3.66 10.26 -5.62
C MET A 63 -3.02 11.66 -5.62
N GLU A 64 -3.14 12.39 -6.72
CA GLU A 64 -2.74 13.80 -6.81
C GLU A 64 -3.69 14.72 -6.04
N ASN A 65 -4.94 14.29 -5.79
CA ASN A 65 -5.98 15.07 -5.12
C ASN A 65 -6.31 14.60 -3.69
N GLY A 66 -5.32 14.01 -3.01
CA GLY A 66 -5.36 13.78 -1.57
C GLY A 66 -5.69 12.35 -1.12
N PHE A 67 -5.91 11.42 -2.05
CA PHE A 67 -5.93 10.00 -1.70
C PHE A 67 -4.51 9.49 -1.51
N VAL A 68 -4.20 8.91 -0.34
CA VAL A 68 -2.87 8.35 -0.07
C VAL A 68 -3.02 6.85 0.19
N PRO A 69 -2.54 5.98 -0.72
CA PRO A 69 -2.53 4.54 -0.49
C PRO A 69 -1.65 4.17 0.71
N ALA A 70 -1.94 3.01 1.32
CA ALA A 70 -1.13 2.48 2.39
C ALA A 70 0.31 2.18 1.94
N GLY A 71 1.25 2.18 2.88
CA GLY A 71 2.68 2.02 2.58
C GLY A 71 3.03 0.76 1.77
N ARG A 72 2.40 -0.39 2.06
CA ARG A 72 2.62 -1.64 1.29
C ARG A 72 2.19 -1.50 -0.18
N ILE A 73 1.11 -0.76 -0.45
CA ILE A 73 0.64 -0.50 -1.81
C ILE A 73 1.68 0.35 -2.55
N ASN A 74 2.11 1.48 -1.96
CA ASN A 74 3.10 2.36 -2.59
C ASN A 74 4.45 1.67 -2.82
N SER A 75 4.88 0.80 -1.90
CA SER A 75 6.17 0.12 -1.98
C SER A 75 6.19 -1.03 -2.99
N ALA A 76 5.11 -1.81 -3.10
CA ALA A 76 5.13 -3.10 -3.81
C ALA A 76 4.27 -3.15 -5.09
N ALA A 77 3.22 -2.33 -5.25
CA ALA A 77 2.34 -2.43 -6.40
C ALA A 77 3.11 -2.11 -7.70
N GLY A 78 3.01 -2.99 -8.71
CA GLY A 78 3.70 -2.82 -9.99
C GLY A 78 5.20 -3.11 -9.94
N THR A 79 5.68 -3.79 -8.91
CA THR A 79 7.07 -4.24 -8.78
C THR A 79 7.15 -5.77 -8.81
N ASP A 80 8.36 -6.31 -8.91
CA ASP A 80 8.60 -7.76 -8.81
C ASP A 80 8.60 -8.30 -7.37
N ILE A 81 8.33 -7.43 -6.38
CA ILE A 81 8.28 -7.84 -4.96
C ILE A 81 7.07 -8.74 -4.75
N ARG A 82 7.32 -10.00 -4.37
CA ARG A 82 6.27 -10.95 -3.98
C ARG A 82 5.81 -10.67 -2.55
N ALA A 83 4.99 -9.64 -2.39
CA ALA A 83 4.34 -9.30 -1.14
C ALA A 83 2.84 -9.05 -1.36
N THR A 84 2.05 -9.29 -0.32
CA THR A 84 0.66 -8.85 -0.29
C THR A 84 0.59 -7.33 -0.19
N LEU A 85 -0.34 -6.73 -0.94
CA LEU A 85 -0.65 -5.29 -0.84
C LEU A 85 -1.49 -4.97 0.41
N ILE A 86 -1.97 -5.99 1.13
CA ILE A 86 -2.77 -5.86 2.35
C ILE A 86 -1.83 -5.71 3.55
N ASN A 87 -2.19 -4.81 4.47
CA ASN A 87 -1.44 -4.58 5.70
C ASN A 87 -2.12 -5.17 6.93
N CYS A 88 -3.45 -5.06 7.03
CA CYS A 88 -4.19 -5.45 8.22
C CYS A 88 -4.73 -6.87 8.08
N PHE A 89 -4.41 -7.71 9.07
CA PHE A 89 -4.89 -9.09 9.17
C PHE A 89 -5.54 -9.30 10.53
N VAL A 90 -6.55 -10.17 10.56
CA VAL A 90 -7.22 -10.59 11.79
C VAL A 90 -7.22 -12.12 11.78
N GLN A 91 -6.71 -12.71 12.85
CA GLN A 91 -6.65 -14.16 13.04
C GLN A 91 -7.40 -14.50 14.33
N PRO A 92 -8.33 -15.45 14.30
CA PRO A 92 -8.99 -15.93 15.51
C PRO A 92 -8.00 -16.73 16.37
N ILE A 93 -8.18 -16.67 17.69
CA ILE A 93 -7.42 -17.46 18.65
C ILE A 93 -8.42 -18.31 19.42
N GLY A 94 -8.25 -19.63 19.34
CA GLY A 94 -9.06 -20.61 20.05
C GLY A 94 -8.75 -20.63 21.54
N ASP A 95 -9.68 -21.14 22.34
CA ASP A 95 -9.50 -21.29 23.80
C ASP A 95 -8.60 -22.48 24.14
N ALA A 96 -7.36 -22.43 23.64
CA ALA A 96 -6.32 -23.41 23.85
C ALA A 96 -4.96 -22.71 23.90
N VAL A 97 -4.08 -23.15 24.80
CA VAL A 97 -2.71 -22.61 24.87
C VAL A 97 -1.88 -23.14 23.69
N TRP A 98 -2.00 -24.44 23.38
CA TRP A 98 -1.24 -25.15 22.34
C TRP A 98 -2.16 -25.82 21.33
N GLY A 99 -1.66 -26.08 20.13
CA GLY A 99 -2.40 -26.85 19.12
C GLY A 99 -3.65 -26.10 18.65
N HIS A 100 -4.77 -26.81 18.59
CA HIS A 100 -6.06 -26.26 18.18
C HIS A 100 -7.13 -26.59 19.23
N ASP A 101 -8.15 -25.75 19.33
CA ASP A 101 -9.31 -26.02 20.19
C ASP A 101 -10.25 -27.08 19.58
N GLU A 102 -11.34 -27.38 20.29
CA GLU A 102 -12.35 -28.36 19.88
C GLU A 102 -13.10 -28.00 18.58
N HIS A 103 -12.99 -26.76 18.10
CA HIS A 103 -13.51 -26.28 16.83
C HIS A 103 -12.46 -26.26 15.71
N GLY A 104 -11.21 -26.62 16.02
CA GLY A 104 -10.10 -26.55 15.07
C GLY A 104 -9.53 -25.14 14.90
N THR A 105 -9.82 -24.20 15.80
CA THR A 105 -9.23 -22.85 15.81
C THR A 105 -7.82 -22.91 16.42
N PRO A 106 -6.80 -22.26 15.85
CA PRO A 106 -5.46 -22.30 16.40
C PRO A 106 -5.44 -21.71 17.82
N GLY A 107 -4.83 -22.42 18.75
CA GLY A 107 -4.55 -21.91 20.09
C GLY A 107 -3.48 -20.81 20.07
N ILE A 108 -3.21 -20.20 21.21
CA ILE A 108 -2.35 -18.99 21.33
C ILE A 108 -1.00 -19.16 20.62
N TYR A 109 -0.25 -20.23 20.91
CA TYR A 109 1.07 -20.43 20.31
C TYR A 109 1.03 -20.85 18.85
N ALA A 110 0.00 -21.59 18.42
CA ALA A 110 -0.17 -21.95 17.02
C ALA A 110 -0.49 -20.70 16.18
N ALA A 111 -1.42 -19.86 16.66
CA ALA A 111 -1.79 -18.62 16.00
C ALA A 111 -0.59 -17.66 15.89
N LEU A 112 0.18 -17.50 16.97
CA LEU A 112 1.39 -16.69 16.95
C LEU A 112 2.43 -17.21 15.95
N GLN A 113 2.60 -18.54 15.85
CA GLN A 113 3.52 -19.15 14.89
C GLN A 113 3.09 -18.87 13.44
N GLU A 114 1.79 -19.00 13.15
CA GLU A 114 1.21 -18.71 11.83
C GLU A 114 1.32 -17.22 11.45
N ALA A 115 1.17 -16.31 12.41
CA ALA A 115 1.27 -14.87 12.19
C ALA A 115 2.71 -14.33 12.13
N ALA A 116 3.71 -15.14 12.50
CA ALA A 116 5.11 -14.74 12.51
C ALA A 116 5.80 -14.85 11.13
N GLU A 117 5.11 -15.35 10.11
CA GLU A 117 5.51 -15.28 8.69
C GLU A 117 5.18 -13.92 8.05
#